data_AF-A0A8H7FDT7-F1
#
_entry.id   AF-A0A8H7FDT7-F1
#
_cell.length_a   1.000
_cell.length_b   1.000
_cell.length_c   1.000
_cell.angle_alpha   90.00
_cell.angle_beta   90.00
_cell.angle_gamma   90.00
#
_symmetry.space_group_name_H-M   'P 1'
#
loop_
_entity.id
_entity.type
_entity.pdbx_description
1 polymer ?
#
loop_
_entity_poly.entity_id
_entity_poly.type
_entity_poly.pdbx_seq_one_letter_code
_entity_poly.pdbx_strand_id
1 'polypeptide(L)'
;MIPVTERKRGIRPVESIEPAMDDMINAGTRREVGCSRKPVKLYFRQHEHISDHILCDPNTPNSTGCSRCAIHAPLICCELCSPDDFADFARVDVEGRKRARNRARIPKYEAQPHDMELRRALHLFRKNETIKVYGLSTLKNIGPSIILPNALLDRIVDCAHVGKISTIDQLKHETQWSRADVSGPSVLALITAHALPIQPAAVRAPIPLIQPSPANGLVAPVRAIAPKQCSSCKAFGHIKSNKSCPNYTPRLGKENMPPLSASQTPRTPQTTYNWEAPRIQSSASTTWASPATPYEFNPRLLRNLPPLPRLDPASFYSSSYNSSPIPPSG
;
A
#
# COMPACT_ATOMS: atom_id res chain seq x y z
N MET A 1 -12.60 -18.54 47.80
CA MET A 1 -11.31 -17.82 47.68
C MET A 1 -10.64 -18.27 46.38
N ILE A 2 -10.54 -17.40 45.39
CA ILE A 2 -9.82 -17.69 44.13
C ILE A 2 -8.40 -17.16 44.30
N PRO A 3 -7.34 -17.98 44.13
CA PRO A 3 -5.97 -17.53 44.30
C PRO A 3 -5.63 -16.49 43.23
N VAL A 4 -5.25 -15.29 43.68
CA VAL A 4 -4.74 -14.21 42.83
C VAL A 4 -3.32 -14.60 42.43
N THR A 5 -3.12 -15.03 41.19
CA THR A 5 -1.79 -15.27 40.65
C THR A 5 -1.14 -13.93 40.28
N GLU A 6 0.02 -13.64 40.88
CA GLU A 6 0.83 -12.46 40.59
C GLU A 6 1.24 -12.44 39.10
N ARG A 7 0.68 -11.50 38.33
CA ARG A 7 1.07 -11.28 36.93
C ARG A 7 2.45 -10.64 36.88
N LYS A 8 3.46 -11.37 36.41
CA LYS A 8 4.78 -10.84 36.05
C LYS A 8 4.63 -9.66 35.07
N ARG A 9 4.96 -8.45 35.51
CA ARG A 9 4.92 -7.23 34.69
C ARG A 9 5.94 -7.33 33.56
N GLY A 10 5.47 -7.32 32.30
CA GLY A 10 6.34 -7.09 31.13
C GLY A 10 6.14 -8.02 29.94
N ILE A 11 5.50 -9.19 30.12
CA ILE A 11 5.06 -10.01 28.99
C ILE A 11 3.67 -9.48 28.61
N ARG A 12 3.55 -8.82 27.45
CA ARG A 12 2.21 -8.57 26.90
C ARG A 12 1.55 -9.93 26.79
N PRO A 13 0.32 -10.12 27.31
CA PRO A 13 -0.41 -11.34 27.03
C PRO A 13 -0.39 -11.51 25.52
N VAL A 14 0.12 -12.66 25.05
CA VAL A 14 -0.01 -13.03 23.65
C VAL A 14 -1.50 -12.95 23.39
N GLU A 15 -1.92 -12.02 22.52
CA GLU A 15 -3.32 -11.94 22.13
C GLU A 15 -3.67 -13.32 21.60
N SER A 16 -4.55 -14.01 22.33
CA SER A 16 -5.01 -15.33 21.94
C SER A 16 -5.69 -15.16 20.60
N ILE A 17 -5.07 -15.72 19.56
CA ILE A 17 -5.66 -15.73 18.22
C ILE A 17 -7.01 -16.42 18.35
N GLU A 18 -8.04 -15.80 17.78
CA GLU A 18 -9.36 -16.39 17.73
C GLU A 18 -9.30 -17.79 17.10
N PRO A 19 -9.91 -18.84 17.69
CA PRO A 19 -9.76 -20.21 17.22
C PRO A 19 -10.03 -20.41 15.73
N ALA A 20 -11.01 -19.70 15.16
CA ALA A 20 -11.33 -19.77 13.73
C ALA A 20 -10.20 -19.23 12.84
N MET A 21 -9.52 -18.17 13.28
CA MET A 21 -8.35 -17.63 12.59
C MET A 21 -7.15 -18.57 12.70
N ASP A 22 -6.99 -19.19 13.86
CA ASP A 22 -5.94 -20.19 14.11
C ASP A 22 -6.14 -21.45 13.25
N ASP A 23 -7.38 -21.92 13.10
CA ASP A 23 -7.75 -22.99 12.16
C ASP A 23 -7.50 -22.61 10.70
N MET A 24 -7.74 -21.36 10.32
CA MET A 24 -7.49 -20.87 8.97
C MET A 24 -5.99 -20.84 8.65
N ILE A 25 -5.15 -20.35 9.57
CA ILE A 25 -3.69 -20.30 9.40
C ILE A 25 -3.10 -21.71 9.34
N ASN A 26 -3.61 -22.61 10.18
CA ASN A 26 -3.12 -23.98 10.34
C ASN A 26 -3.95 -25.02 9.58
N ALA A 27 -4.75 -24.61 8.60
CA ALA A 27 -5.66 -25.50 7.89
C ALA A 27 -4.94 -26.68 7.21
N GLY A 28 -3.71 -26.47 6.73
CA GLY A 28 -2.89 -27.49 6.10
C GLY A 28 -2.24 -28.47 7.09
N THR A 29 -2.03 -28.07 8.34
CA THR A 29 -1.42 -28.92 9.38
C THR A 29 -2.48 -29.62 10.24
N ARG A 30 -3.71 -29.08 10.33
CA ARG A 30 -4.84 -29.67 11.05
C ARG A 30 -5.63 -30.61 10.16
N ARG A 31 -5.51 -31.93 10.41
CA ARG A 31 -6.24 -32.96 9.67
C ARG A 31 -7.77 -32.78 9.70
N GLU A 32 -8.32 -32.24 10.79
CA GLU A 32 -9.76 -32.00 10.93
C GLU A 32 -10.28 -30.87 10.03
N VAL A 33 -9.41 -29.91 9.71
CA VAL A 33 -9.74 -28.76 8.86
C VAL A 33 -9.50 -29.12 7.40
N GLY A 34 -8.26 -29.48 7.04
CA GLY A 34 -7.85 -29.99 5.71
C GLY A 34 -8.15 -29.09 4.50
N CYS A 35 -8.76 -27.94 4.71
CA CYS A 35 -9.28 -27.04 3.69
C CYS A 35 -9.32 -25.62 4.25
N SER A 36 -8.66 -24.67 3.58
CA SER A 36 -8.61 -23.28 4.07
C SER A 36 -9.94 -22.54 4.00
N ARG A 37 -10.91 -23.03 3.21
CA ARG A 37 -12.27 -22.48 3.18
C ARG A 37 -13.16 -22.96 4.31
N LYS A 38 -12.86 -24.10 4.93
CA LYS A 38 -13.72 -24.70 5.96
C LYS A 38 -13.85 -23.79 7.20
N PRO A 39 -12.78 -23.19 7.75
CA PRO A 39 -12.89 -22.28 8.89
C PRO A 39 -13.74 -21.05 8.57
N VAL A 40 -13.59 -20.47 7.38
CA VAL A 40 -14.40 -19.32 6.93
C VAL A 40 -15.89 -19.70 6.82
N LYS A 41 -16.19 -20.86 6.23
CA LYS A 41 -17.58 -21.36 6.10
C LYS A 41 -18.23 -21.65 7.46
N LEU A 42 -17.47 -22.16 8.42
CA LEU A 42 -17.95 -22.42 9.77
C LEU A 42 -18.14 -21.11 10.55
N TYR A 43 -17.15 -20.21 10.50
CA TYR A 43 -17.15 -18.94 11.23
C TYR A 43 -18.33 -18.05 10.83
N PHE A 44 -18.56 -17.86 9.53
CA PHE A 44 -19.69 -17.08 9.01
C PHE A 44 -20.99 -17.89 8.88
N ARG A 45 -21.00 -19.15 9.33
CA ARG A 45 -22.12 -20.09 9.22
C ARG A 45 -22.67 -20.23 7.81
N GLN A 46 -21.83 -20.07 6.79
CA GLN A 46 -22.20 -20.20 5.36
C GLN A 46 -22.78 -21.57 5.01
N HIS A 47 -22.53 -22.58 5.83
CA HIS A 47 -23.11 -23.91 5.68
C HIS A 47 -24.58 -23.99 6.17
N GLU A 48 -25.01 -23.07 7.03
CA GLU A 48 -26.40 -22.94 7.50
C GLU A 48 -27.23 -22.04 6.57
N HIS A 49 -26.57 -21.18 5.79
CA HIS A 49 -27.24 -20.28 4.85
C HIS A 49 -27.76 -21.06 3.64
N ILE A 50 -29.06 -21.32 3.64
CA ILE A 50 -29.79 -21.79 2.46
C ILE A 50 -29.99 -20.56 1.56
N SER A 51 -29.56 -20.64 0.30
CA SER A 51 -29.79 -19.54 -0.63
C SER A 51 -31.29 -19.41 -0.93
N ASP A 52 -31.84 -18.21 -0.77
CA ASP A 52 -33.22 -17.88 -1.14
C ASP A 52 -33.42 -17.72 -2.66
N HIS A 53 -32.49 -18.20 -3.48
CA HIS A 53 -32.57 -18.13 -4.94
C HIS A 53 -33.86 -18.71 -5.53
N ILE A 54 -34.49 -19.69 -4.87
CA ILE A 54 -35.78 -20.26 -5.26
C ILE A 54 -36.90 -19.21 -5.15
N LEU A 55 -36.85 -18.34 -4.13
CA LEU A 55 -37.84 -17.27 -3.95
C LEU A 55 -37.70 -16.16 -5.00
N CYS A 56 -36.49 -15.97 -5.54
CA CYS A 56 -36.22 -14.93 -6.54
C CYS A 56 -36.77 -15.28 -7.93
N ASP A 57 -36.81 -16.55 -8.31
CA ASP A 57 -37.43 -17.01 -9.55
C ASP A 57 -38.12 -18.37 -9.37
N PRO A 58 -39.38 -18.37 -8.90
CA PRO A 58 -40.13 -19.59 -8.61
C PRO A 58 -40.56 -20.35 -9.87
N ASN A 59 -40.48 -19.72 -11.06
CA ASN A 59 -40.95 -20.31 -12.31
C ASN A 59 -39.88 -21.15 -13.03
N THR A 60 -38.69 -21.28 -12.44
CA THR A 60 -37.64 -22.09 -13.02
C THR A 60 -38.00 -23.58 -12.96
N PRO A 61 -37.81 -24.34 -14.06
CA PRO A 61 -38.00 -25.77 -14.04
C PRO A 61 -37.08 -26.39 -12.98
N ASN A 62 -37.62 -27.37 -12.24
CA ASN A 62 -36.96 -28.08 -11.15
C ASN A 62 -36.60 -27.24 -9.91
N SER A 63 -37.23 -26.07 -9.71
CA SER A 63 -36.94 -25.19 -8.56
C SER A 63 -35.46 -24.84 -8.45
N THR A 64 -34.78 -24.73 -9.59
CA THR A 64 -33.35 -24.39 -9.66
C THR A 64 -33.09 -22.95 -9.16
N GLY A 65 -34.15 -22.12 -9.08
CA GLY A 65 -34.09 -20.74 -8.62
C GLY A 65 -33.36 -19.81 -9.58
N CYS A 66 -33.24 -18.55 -9.18
CA CYS A 66 -32.52 -17.53 -9.94
C CYS A 66 -31.02 -17.86 -10.00
N SER A 67 -30.49 -18.07 -11.20
CA SER A 67 -29.08 -18.40 -11.43
C SER A 67 -28.08 -17.38 -10.87
N ARG A 68 -28.51 -16.11 -10.76
CA ARG A 68 -27.71 -15.01 -10.20
C ARG A 68 -27.68 -15.00 -8.67
N CYS A 69 -28.72 -15.53 -8.03
CA CYS A 69 -28.85 -15.56 -6.57
C CYS A 69 -28.39 -16.91 -5.99
N ALA A 70 -28.32 -17.95 -6.83
CA ALA A 70 -27.83 -19.26 -6.44
C ALA A 70 -26.37 -19.17 -5.97
N ILE A 71 -26.09 -19.71 -4.78
CA ILE A 71 -24.73 -19.82 -4.26
C ILE A 71 -24.10 -21.05 -4.91
N HIS A 72 -23.26 -20.83 -5.91
CA HIS A 72 -22.56 -21.92 -6.59
C HIS A 72 -21.36 -22.40 -5.78
N ALA A 73 -21.16 -23.71 -5.76
CA ALA A 73 -19.89 -24.26 -5.29
C ALA A 73 -18.76 -23.75 -6.21
N PRO A 74 -17.63 -23.30 -5.65
CA PRO A 74 -16.51 -22.87 -6.46
C PRO A 74 -15.97 -24.05 -7.28
N LEU A 75 -15.64 -23.83 -8.55
CA LEU A 75 -15.04 -24.86 -9.42
C LEU A 75 -13.72 -25.40 -8.84
N ILE A 76 -12.94 -24.51 -8.22
CA ILE A 76 -11.68 -24.83 -7.56
C ILE A 76 -11.80 -24.44 -6.09
N CYS A 77 -11.52 -25.38 -5.18
CA CYS A 77 -11.68 -25.16 -3.75
C CYS A 77 -10.56 -24.27 -3.18
N CYS A 78 -9.40 -24.80 -2.83
CA CYS A 78 -8.29 -24.02 -2.30
C CYS A 78 -6.96 -24.70 -2.56
N GLU A 79 -5.86 -24.01 -2.30
CA GLU A 79 -4.49 -24.54 -2.50
C GLU A 79 -4.24 -25.89 -1.79
N LEU A 80 -4.94 -26.16 -0.68
CA LEU A 80 -4.81 -27.41 0.06
C LEU A 80 -5.61 -28.57 -0.55
N CYS A 81 -6.76 -28.27 -1.17
CA CYS A 81 -7.65 -29.30 -1.74
C CYS A 81 -7.31 -29.62 -3.20
N SER A 82 -6.76 -28.65 -3.92
CA SER A 82 -6.51 -28.73 -5.37
C SER A 82 -5.11 -28.18 -5.70
N PRO A 83 -4.02 -28.76 -5.16
CA PRO A 83 -2.68 -28.17 -5.29
C PRO A 83 -2.24 -27.97 -6.74
N ASP A 84 -2.64 -28.86 -7.65
CA ASP A 84 -2.29 -28.80 -9.07
C ASP A 84 -2.83 -27.53 -9.75
N ASP A 85 -4.05 -27.10 -9.41
CA ASP A 85 -4.67 -25.87 -9.93
C ASP A 85 -3.96 -24.59 -9.43
N PHE A 86 -3.14 -24.70 -8.38
CA PHE A 86 -2.40 -23.59 -7.79
C PHE A 86 -0.88 -23.69 -7.98
N ALA A 87 -0.39 -24.62 -8.79
CA ALA A 87 1.05 -24.83 -9.01
C ALA A 87 1.76 -23.54 -9.46
N ASP A 88 1.13 -22.74 -10.33
CA ASP A 88 1.67 -21.46 -10.81
C ASP A 88 1.69 -20.35 -9.73
N PHE A 89 0.89 -20.51 -8.67
CA PHE A 89 0.81 -19.60 -7.54
C PHE A 89 1.58 -20.08 -6.32
N ALA A 90 2.13 -21.31 -6.37
CA ALA A 90 2.98 -21.84 -5.33
C ALA A 90 4.04 -20.78 -5.03
N ARG A 91 4.11 -20.35 -3.78
CA ARG A 91 5.04 -19.30 -3.38
C ARG A 91 6.43 -19.77 -3.78
N VAL A 92 6.96 -19.18 -4.85
CA VAL A 92 8.39 -19.25 -5.12
C VAL A 92 9.00 -18.66 -3.86
N ASP A 93 9.61 -19.51 -3.04
CA ASP A 93 10.40 -19.07 -1.90
C ASP A 93 11.38 -18.07 -2.49
N VAL A 94 11.10 -16.78 -2.28
CA VAL A 94 11.90 -15.75 -2.91
C VAL A 94 13.17 -15.66 -2.09
N GLU A 95 14.06 -16.61 -2.33
CA GLU A 95 15.34 -16.70 -1.67
C GLU A 95 16.04 -15.36 -1.82
N GLY A 96 16.30 -14.74 -0.66
CA GLY A 96 17.19 -13.59 -0.60
C GLY A 96 16.74 -12.36 -1.38
N ARG A 97 15.43 -12.06 -1.46
CA ARG A 97 14.96 -10.74 -1.95
C ARG A 97 15.73 -9.65 -1.20
N LYS A 98 16.74 -9.07 -1.84
CA LYS A 98 17.57 -8.00 -1.25
C LYS A 98 16.60 -6.93 -0.79
N ARG A 99 16.61 -6.62 0.50
CA ARG A 99 15.70 -5.60 1.06
C ARG A 99 15.85 -4.36 0.20
N ALA A 100 14.75 -3.94 -0.42
CA ALA A 100 14.73 -2.70 -1.18
C ALA A 100 15.31 -1.60 -0.29
N ARG A 101 16.17 -0.76 -0.86
CA ARG A 101 16.71 0.38 -0.14
C ARG A 101 15.53 1.18 0.43
N ASN A 102 15.66 1.60 1.68
CA ASN A 102 14.62 2.38 2.33
C ASN A 102 14.48 3.72 1.60
N ARG A 103 13.23 4.14 1.38
CA ARG A 103 12.90 5.49 0.90
C ARG A 103 13.53 6.53 1.82
N ALA A 104 14.05 7.61 1.25
CA ALA A 104 14.80 8.56 2.03
C ALA A 104 13.89 9.31 3.02
N ARG A 105 14.33 9.51 4.26
CA ARG A 105 13.58 10.34 5.22
C ARG A 105 13.66 11.80 4.77
N ILE A 106 12.51 12.45 4.65
CA ILE A 106 12.43 13.88 4.28
C ILE A 106 12.22 14.66 5.58
N PRO A 107 13.10 15.63 5.90
CA PRO A 107 12.88 16.53 7.03
C PRO A 107 11.57 17.30 6.86
N LYS A 108 10.95 17.71 7.97
CA LYS A 108 9.83 18.65 7.91
C LYS A 108 10.35 19.98 7.38
N TYR A 109 9.64 20.55 6.42
CA TYR A 109 9.97 21.83 5.82
C TYR A 109 8.70 22.67 5.66
N GLU A 110 8.88 23.97 5.45
CA GLU A 110 7.78 24.88 5.13
C GLU A 110 7.68 25.03 3.60
N ALA A 111 6.51 24.73 3.05
CA ALA A 111 6.27 24.75 1.62
C ALA A 111 6.52 26.14 1.03
N GLN A 112 7.37 26.21 0.02
CA GLN A 112 7.75 27.44 -0.66
C GLN A 112 6.87 27.67 -1.90
N PRO A 113 6.89 28.88 -2.49
CA PRO A 113 6.10 29.17 -3.70
C PRO A 113 6.37 28.21 -4.87
N HIS A 114 7.63 27.83 -5.10
CA HIS A 114 7.99 26.89 -6.17
C HIS A 114 7.46 25.47 -5.94
N ASP A 115 7.34 25.02 -4.67
CA ASP A 115 6.73 23.74 -4.32
C ASP A 115 5.23 23.73 -4.70
N MET A 116 4.55 24.86 -4.48
CA MET A 116 3.14 25.04 -4.81
C MET A 116 2.92 25.12 -6.32
N GLU A 117 3.84 25.75 -7.05
CA GLU A 117 3.83 25.75 -8.52
C GLU A 117 4.05 24.34 -9.09
N LEU A 118 5.05 23.60 -8.60
CA LEU A 118 5.28 22.22 -8.97
C LEU A 118 4.05 21.35 -8.69
N ARG A 119 3.44 21.50 -7.50
CA ARG A 119 2.20 20.81 -7.13
C ARG A 119 1.07 21.10 -8.13
N ARG A 120 0.88 22.37 -8.52
CA ARG A 120 -0.11 22.78 -9.52
C ARG A 120 0.19 22.16 -10.90
N ALA A 121 1.45 22.19 -11.33
CA ALA A 121 1.89 21.59 -12.58
C ALA A 121 1.65 20.08 -12.62
N LEU A 122 1.96 19.38 -11.52
CA LEU A 122 1.69 17.94 -11.37
C LEU A 122 0.19 17.63 -11.40
N HIS A 123 -0.66 18.48 -10.80
CA HIS A 123 -2.11 18.34 -10.90
C HIS A 123 -2.63 18.48 -12.33
N LEU A 124 -2.11 19.44 -13.09
CA LEU A 124 -2.45 19.62 -14.49
C LEU A 124 -1.96 18.44 -15.34
N PHE A 125 -0.72 18.01 -15.12
CA PHE A 125 -0.13 16.84 -15.77
C PHE A 125 -1.02 15.60 -15.60
N ARG A 126 -1.38 15.24 -14.37
CA ARG A 126 -2.20 14.03 -14.13
C ARG A 126 -3.59 14.14 -14.74
N LYS A 127 -4.19 15.35 -14.82
CA LYS A 127 -5.48 15.57 -15.48
C LYS A 127 -5.36 15.29 -16.98
N ASN A 128 -4.36 15.87 -17.62
CA ASN A 128 -4.10 15.71 -19.05
C ASN A 128 -3.77 14.26 -19.40
N GLU A 129 -2.92 13.62 -18.60
CA GLU A 129 -2.53 12.22 -18.80
C GLU A 129 -3.71 11.26 -18.58
N THR A 130 -4.64 11.58 -17.68
CA THR A 130 -5.87 10.78 -17.49
C THR A 130 -6.77 10.88 -18.72
N ILE A 131 -6.94 12.07 -19.28
CA ILE A 131 -7.71 12.27 -20.52
C ILE A 131 -7.05 11.51 -21.67
N LYS A 132 -5.73 11.60 -21.80
CA LYS A 132 -4.95 10.95 -22.85
C LYS A 132 -5.05 9.41 -22.80
N VAL A 133 -4.98 8.81 -21.61
CA VAL A 133 -4.89 7.35 -21.44
C VAL A 133 -6.27 6.70 -21.32
N TYR A 134 -7.21 7.35 -20.63
CA TYR A 134 -8.50 6.75 -20.28
C TYR A 134 -9.72 7.53 -20.78
N GLY A 135 -9.52 8.66 -21.45
CA GLY A 135 -10.58 9.53 -21.96
C GLY A 135 -11.23 10.42 -20.90
N LEU A 136 -12.05 11.35 -21.39
CA LEU A 136 -12.73 12.37 -20.56
C LEU A 136 -13.74 11.76 -19.58
N SER A 137 -14.42 10.67 -19.97
CA SER A 137 -15.41 9.99 -19.12
C SER A 137 -14.78 9.44 -17.84
N THR A 138 -13.58 8.83 -17.94
CA THR A 138 -12.85 8.31 -16.79
C THR A 138 -12.39 9.42 -15.85
N LEU A 139 -11.95 10.55 -16.40
CA LEU A 139 -11.61 11.72 -15.59
C LEU A 139 -12.82 12.22 -14.78
N LYS A 140 -14.03 12.20 -15.34
CA LYS A 140 -15.25 12.63 -14.63
C LYS A 140 -15.70 11.64 -13.56
N ASN A 141 -15.59 10.34 -13.83
CA ASN A 141 -16.14 9.29 -12.95
C ASN A 141 -15.17 8.85 -11.85
N ILE A 142 -13.88 8.71 -12.16
CA ILE A 142 -12.86 8.18 -11.24
C ILE A 142 -11.94 9.31 -10.74
N GLY A 143 -11.70 10.32 -11.57
CA GLY A 143 -10.79 11.41 -11.26
C GLY A 143 -9.33 11.14 -11.69
N PRO A 144 -8.46 12.16 -11.58
CA PRO A 144 -7.09 12.10 -12.09
C PRO A 144 -6.12 11.31 -11.20
N SER A 145 -6.56 10.87 -10.03
CA SER A 145 -5.76 10.08 -9.09
C SER A 145 -5.40 8.69 -9.63
N ILE A 146 -6.06 8.21 -10.68
CA ILE A 146 -5.73 6.94 -11.35
C ILE A 146 -4.35 6.96 -12.01
N ILE A 147 -3.88 8.13 -12.47
CA ILE A 147 -2.53 8.29 -13.03
C ILE A 147 -1.51 8.48 -11.92
N LEU A 148 -1.77 9.44 -11.03
CA LEU A 148 -0.86 9.85 -9.97
C LEU A 148 -1.65 10.12 -8.67
N PRO A 149 -1.66 9.17 -7.73
CA PRO A 149 -2.32 9.31 -6.43
C PRO A 149 -1.78 10.52 -5.65
N ASN A 150 -2.62 11.14 -4.80
CA ASN A 150 -2.25 12.32 -4.02
C ASN A 150 -0.98 12.09 -3.18
N ALA A 151 -0.87 10.94 -2.50
CA ALA A 151 0.29 10.59 -1.70
C ALA A 151 1.61 10.50 -2.50
N LEU A 152 1.55 10.06 -3.77
CA LEU A 152 2.72 10.06 -4.64
C LEU A 152 3.06 11.46 -5.14
N LEU A 153 2.04 12.26 -5.45
CA LEU A 153 2.23 13.66 -5.83
C LEU A 153 2.93 14.44 -4.71
N ASP A 154 2.42 14.33 -3.48
CA ASP A 154 3.02 14.98 -2.31
C ASP A 154 4.46 14.50 -2.09
N ARG A 155 4.69 13.19 -2.20
CA ARG A 155 6.04 12.62 -2.10
C ARG A 155 7.01 13.15 -3.16
N ILE A 156 6.53 13.38 -4.39
CA ILE A 156 7.34 13.94 -5.46
C ILE A 156 7.73 15.39 -5.13
N VAL A 157 6.77 16.20 -4.68
CA VAL A 157 7.01 17.58 -4.26
C VAL A 157 8.01 17.62 -3.09
N ASP A 158 7.80 16.79 -2.07
CA ASP A 158 8.69 16.69 -0.91
C ASP A 158 10.11 16.30 -1.31
N CYS A 159 10.26 15.33 -2.23
CA CYS A 159 11.57 14.89 -2.72
C CYS A 159 12.23 15.93 -3.64
N ALA A 160 11.46 16.65 -4.44
CA ALA A 160 11.94 17.72 -5.31
C ALA A 160 12.46 18.90 -4.48
N HIS A 161 11.75 19.28 -3.41
CA HIS A 161 12.16 20.32 -2.47
C HIS A 161 13.57 20.08 -1.91
N VAL A 162 13.88 18.84 -1.55
CA VAL A 162 15.21 18.46 -1.03
C VAL A 162 16.22 18.06 -2.12
N GLY A 163 15.86 18.18 -3.41
CA GLY A 163 16.74 17.83 -4.54
C GLY A 163 17.09 16.33 -4.63
N LYS A 164 16.24 15.43 -4.12
CA LYS A 164 16.51 13.97 -4.10
C LYS A 164 16.16 13.23 -5.39
N ILE A 165 15.40 13.86 -6.28
CA ILE A 165 14.99 13.29 -7.55
C ILE A 165 15.63 14.10 -8.67
N SER A 166 16.67 13.54 -9.29
CA SER A 166 17.30 14.03 -10.50
C SER A 166 17.24 13.02 -11.66
N THR A 167 16.95 11.74 -11.37
CA THR A 167 16.86 10.67 -12.38
C THR A 167 15.56 9.86 -12.26
N ILE A 168 15.22 9.12 -13.31
CA ILE A 168 14.02 8.26 -13.34
C ILE A 168 14.15 7.15 -12.30
N ASP A 169 15.35 6.60 -12.11
CA ASP A 169 15.61 5.58 -11.09
C ASP A 169 15.39 6.10 -9.66
N GLN A 170 15.77 7.35 -9.40
CA GLN A 170 15.51 7.99 -8.11
C GLN A 170 14.01 8.25 -7.92
N LEU A 171 13.32 8.71 -8.96
CA LEU A 171 11.85 8.86 -8.94
C LEU A 171 11.17 7.53 -8.61
N LYS A 172 11.54 6.46 -9.32
CA LYS A 172 11.06 5.08 -9.07
C LYS A 172 11.34 4.63 -7.65
N HIS A 173 12.56 4.83 -7.18
CA HIS A 173 12.98 4.41 -5.86
C HIS A 173 12.18 5.11 -4.76
N GLU A 174 12.02 6.43 -4.86
CA GLU A 174 11.39 7.26 -3.82
C GLU A 174 9.86 7.15 -3.81
N THR A 175 9.24 6.88 -4.96
CA THR A 175 7.78 6.82 -5.10
C THR A 175 7.22 5.40 -5.21
N GLN A 176 8.03 4.43 -5.64
CA GLN A 176 7.58 3.08 -6.04
C GLN A 176 6.44 3.12 -7.08
N TRP A 177 6.39 4.19 -7.88
CA TRP A 177 5.34 4.39 -8.86
C TRP A 177 5.58 3.51 -10.09
N SER A 178 4.67 2.57 -10.35
CA SER A 178 4.76 1.61 -11.45
C SER A 178 4.82 2.26 -12.85
N ARG A 179 4.30 3.47 -13.00
CA ARG A 179 4.31 4.22 -14.27
C ARG A 179 5.49 5.18 -14.43
N ALA A 180 6.45 5.17 -13.51
CA ALA A 180 7.60 6.06 -13.58
C ALA A 180 8.47 5.83 -14.84
N ASP A 181 8.43 4.65 -15.46
CA ASP A 181 9.10 4.44 -16.76
C ASP A 181 8.49 5.26 -17.90
N VAL A 182 7.17 5.23 -17.99
CA VAL A 182 6.43 5.82 -19.12
C VAL A 182 6.22 7.32 -18.90
N SER A 183 5.82 7.69 -17.69
CA SER A 183 5.43 9.06 -17.33
C SER A 183 6.53 9.82 -16.57
N GLY A 184 7.61 9.14 -16.15
CA GLY A 184 8.70 9.75 -15.40
C GLY A 184 9.46 10.85 -16.13
N PRO A 185 9.77 10.74 -17.44
CA PRO A 185 10.45 11.81 -18.17
C PRO A 185 9.69 13.14 -18.12
N SER A 186 8.36 13.10 -18.32
CA SER A 186 7.51 14.30 -18.24
C SER A 186 7.46 14.87 -16.82
N VAL A 187 7.39 14.01 -15.79
CA VAL A 187 7.43 14.46 -14.39
C VAL A 187 8.78 15.06 -14.03
N LEU A 188 9.90 14.47 -14.47
CA LEU A 188 11.24 15.03 -14.27
C LEU A 188 11.39 16.38 -14.96
N ALA A 189 10.84 16.55 -16.17
CA ALA A 189 10.85 17.85 -16.84
C ALA A 189 10.11 18.92 -16.02
N LEU A 190 8.98 18.58 -15.40
CA LEU A 190 8.27 19.48 -14.48
C LEU A 190 9.09 19.78 -13.22
N ILE A 191 9.74 18.77 -12.63
CA ILE A 191 10.61 18.97 -11.47
C ILE A 191 11.75 19.93 -11.82
N THR A 192 12.42 19.73 -12.95
CA THR A 192 13.52 20.60 -13.40
C THR A 192 13.04 22.02 -13.72
N ALA A 193 11.86 22.17 -14.32
CA ALA A 193 11.29 23.48 -14.65
C ALA A 193 10.90 24.31 -13.41
N HIS A 194 10.52 23.65 -12.31
CA HIS A 194 10.13 24.29 -11.06
C HIS A 194 11.17 24.14 -9.94
N ALA A 195 12.34 23.55 -10.23
CA ALA A 195 13.43 23.47 -9.27
C ALA A 195 13.94 24.88 -8.99
N LEU A 196 14.21 25.18 -7.71
CA LEU A 196 15.01 26.35 -7.41
C LEU A 196 16.33 26.27 -8.20
N PRO A 197 16.81 27.37 -8.78
CA PRO A 197 18.19 27.46 -9.19
C PRO A 197 19.00 27.05 -7.97
N ILE A 198 19.64 25.88 -8.03
CA ILE A 198 20.46 25.38 -6.92
C ILE A 198 21.47 26.49 -6.71
N GLN A 199 21.27 27.30 -5.66
CA GLN A 199 22.28 28.27 -5.29
C GLN A 199 23.52 27.41 -5.07
N PRO A 200 24.57 27.59 -5.89
CA PRO A 200 25.72 26.70 -5.87
C PRO A 200 26.16 26.67 -4.41
N ALA A 201 25.94 25.52 -3.76
CA ALA A 201 25.97 25.42 -2.31
C ALA A 201 27.28 26.05 -1.89
N ALA A 202 27.21 27.22 -1.22
CA ALA A 202 28.35 28.08 -0.97
C ALA A 202 29.49 27.17 -0.55
N VAL A 203 30.48 27.02 -1.45
CA VAL A 203 31.46 25.95 -1.41
C VAL A 203 31.94 25.92 0.02
N ARG A 204 31.52 24.91 0.78
CA ARG A 204 31.92 24.79 2.18
C ARG A 204 33.43 24.83 2.10
N ALA A 205 34.02 25.90 2.65
CA ALA A 205 35.45 26.16 2.56
C ALA A 205 36.13 24.81 2.78
N PRO A 206 36.96 24.35 1.81
CA PRO A 206 37.49 23.00 1.81
C PRO A 206 37.94 22.70 3.23
N ILE A 207 37.29 21.72 3.85
CA ILE A 207 37.68 21.26 5.19
C ILE A 207 39.18 21.05 5.05
N PRO A 208 40.02 21.79 5.80
CA PRO A 208 41.46 21.78 5.56
C PRO A 208 41.90 20.33 5.47
N LEU A 209 42.32 19.94 4.27
CA LEU A 209 42.90 18.64 4.03
C LEU A 209 44.05 18.57 5.03
N ILE A 210 43.91 17.72 6.04
CA ILE A 210 45.05 17.29 6.82
C ILE A 210 45.97 16.63 5.78
N GLN A 211 46.95 17.40 5.31
CA GLN A 211 47.92 16.95 4.33
C GLN A 211 48.58 15.68 4.91
N PRO A 212 48.47 14.53 4.24
CA PRO A 212 49.33 13.41 4.58
C PRO A 212 50.76 13.81 4.23
N SER A 213 51.62 13.89 5.25
CA SER A 213 53.06 14.07 5.06
C SER A 213 53.61 13.07 4.04
N PRO A 214 54.48 13.50 3.12
CA PRO A 214 55.16 12.60 2.21
C PRO A 214 56.28 11.88 2.97
N ALA A 215 56.03 10.62 3.36
CA ALA A 215 57.08 9.71 3.75
C ALA A 215 56.74 8.28 3.28
N ASN A 216 57.44 7.87 2.22
CA ASN A 216 57.85 6.51 1.89
C ASN A 216 56.81 5.38 1.94
N GLY A 217 56.30 5.00 0.76
CA GLY A 217 56.53 3.65 0.20
C GLY A 217 56.15 2.38 0.98
N LEU A 218 55.35 2.45 2.03
CA LEU A 218 54.90 1.28 2.77
C LEU A 218 53.38 1.15 2.69
N VAL A 219 52.95 -0.02 2.23
CA VAL A 219 51.58 -0.54 2.21
C VAL A 219 50.79 0.05 3.37
N ALA A 220 49.84 0.93 3.07
CA ALA A 220 49.02 1.56 4.09
C ALA A 220 48.34 0.43 4.90
N PRO A 221 48.64 0.29 6.20
CA PRO A 221 48.03 -0.75 6.99
C PRO A 221 46.53 -0.48 6.99
N VAL A 222 45.74 -1.49 6.60
CA VAL A 222 44.30 -1.52 6.82
C VAL A 222 44.11 -1.07 8.25
N ARG A 223 43.55 0.13 8.45
CA ARG A 223 43.35 0.69 9.78
C ARG A 223 42.51 -0.31 10.55
N ALA A 224 43.14 -1.07 11.43
CA ALA A 224 42.48 -2.01 12.30
C ALA A 224 41.38 -1.21 13.00
N ILE A 225 40.12 -1.50 12.66
CA ILE A 225 38.98 -0.85 13.28
C ILE A 225 39.12 -1.16 14.76
N ALA A 226 39.44 -0.13 15.55
CA ALA A 226 39.63 -0.29 16.98
C ALA A 226 38.39 -1.02 17.53
N PRO A 227 38.59 -2.15 18.24
CA PRO A 227 37.48 -2.96 18.69
C PRO A 227 36.51 -2.08 19.48
N LYS A 228 35.23 -2.11 19.11
CA LYS A 228 34.22 -1.31 19.80
C LYS A 228 34.11 -1.81 21.24
N GLN A 229 34.23 -0.88 22.18
CA GLN A 229 34.04 -1.16 23.60
C GLN A 229 32.55 -1.05 23.94
N CYS A 230 32.00 -2.07 24.62
CA CYS A 230 30.62 -2.06 25.06
C CYS A 230 30.40 -0.93 26.08
N SER A 231 29.45 -0.02 25.83
CA SER A 231 29.19 1.10 26.74
C SER A 231 28.66 0.67 28.11
N SER A 232 28.06 -0.54 28.22
CA SER A 232 27.44 -1.03 29.45
C SER A 232 28.38 -1.82 30.35
N CYS A 233 29.24 -2.68 29.79
CA CYS A 233 30.16 -3.52 30.57
C CYS A 233 31.64 -3.20 30.32
N LYS A 234 31.95 -2.27 29.41
CA LYS A 234 33.30 -1.82 29.06
C LYS A 234 34.23 -2.90 28.48
N ALA A 235 33.74 -4.10 28.19
CA ALA A 235 34.50 -5.13 27.48
C ALA A 235 34.53 -4.88 25.95
N PHE A 236 35.59 -5.33 25.30
CA PHE A 236 35.77 -5.26 23.85
C PHE A 236 35.09 -6.44 23.14
N GLY A 237 34.81 -6.27 21.84
CA GLY A 237 34.28 -7.35 20.99
C GLY A 237 32.76 -7.44 20.90
N HIS A 238 32.01 -6.60 21.63
CA HIS A 238 30.55 -6.50 21.49
C HIS A 238 30.03 -5.11 21.85
N ILE A 239 28.74 -4.85 21.56
CA ILE A 239 28.03 -3.62 21.93
C ILE A 239 26.91 -3.95 22.93
N LYS A 240 26.37 -2.95 23.64
CA LYS A 240 25.34 -3.12 24.70
C LYS A 240 24.10 -3.91 24.25
N SER A 241 23.77 -3.88 22.97
CA SER A 241 22.62 -4.60 22.41
C SER A 241 22.90 -6.06 22.03
N ASN A 242 24.15 -6.52 22.13
CA ASN A 242 24.50 -7.90 21.83
C ASN A 242 24.13 -8.80 23.03
N LYS A 243 23.54 -9.98 22.75
CA LYS A 243 23.13 -10.95 23.78
C LYS A 243 24.31 -11.50 24.59
N SER A 244 25.53 -11.40 24.06
CA SER A 244 26.77 -11.78 24.75
C SER A 244 27.24 -10.77 25.81
N CYS A 245 26.59 -9.60 25.93
CA CYS A 245 26.93 -8.66 26.98
C CYS A 245 26.44 -9.17 28.34
N PRO A 246 27.28 -9.25 29.39
CA PRO A 246 26.82 -9.63 30.73
C PRO A 246 25.77 -8.66 31.29
N ASN A 247 25.79 -7.41 30.83
CA ASN A 247 24.80 -6.39 31.17
C ASN A 247 23.69 -6.25 30.11
N TYR A 248 23.51 -7.29 29.27
CA TYR A 248 22.42 -7.30 28.29
C TYR A 248 21.08 -7.34 29.03
N THR A 249 20.37 -6.23 28.95
CA THR A 249 18.95 -6.18 29.30
C THR A 249 18.18 -6.30 27.99
N PRO A 250 17.43 -7.41 27.76
CA PRO A 250 16.58 -7.49 26.59
C PRO A 250 15.68 -6.27 26.60
N ARG A 251 15.73 -5.49 25.51
CA ARG A 251 14.83 -4.34 25.35
C ARG A 251 13.40 -4.90 25.37
N LEU A 252 12.74 -4.81 26.52
CA LEU A 252 11.29 -4.96 26.60
C LEU A 252 10.70 -3.89 25.68
N GLY A 253 10.16 -4.33 24.55
CA GLY A 253 9.82 -3.50 23.40
C GLY A 253 9.00 -2.26 23.78
N LYS A 254 9.65 -1.09 23.70
CA LYS A 254 9.02 0.23 23.68
C LYS A 254 8.92 0.79 22.26
N GLU A 255 8.89 -0.07 21.25
CA GLU A 255 8.72 0.35 19.87
C GLU A 255 7.22 0.28 19.56
N ASN A 256 6.60 1.45 19.40
CA ASN A 256 5.21 1.70 18.99
C ASN A 256 4.11 1.51 20.05
N MET A 257 3.99 2.44 21.00
CA MET A 257 2.68 2.78 21.58
C MET A 257 2.25 4.17 21.08
N PRO A 258 1.04 4.36 20.53
CA PRO A 258 0.44 5.69 20.47
C PRO A 258 0.19 6.21 21.90
N PRO A 259 0.19 7.54 22.13
CA PRO A 259 -0.16 8.11 23.43
C PRO A 259 -1.59 7.68 23.80
N LEU A 260 -1.74 6.97 24.92
CA LEU A 260 -3.04 6.59 25.45
C LEU A 260 -3.74 7.84 26.02
N SER A 261 -4.74 8.34 25.29
CA SER A 261 -5.76 9.22 25.84
C SER A 261 -6.59 8.45 26.87
N ALA A 262 -6.63 8.95 28.09
CA ALA A 262 -7.42 8.42 29.19
C ALA A 262 -8.92 8.65 28.93
N SER A 263 -9.68 7.57 28.80
CA SER A 263 -11.10 7.44 29.21
C SER A 263 -11.60 6.05 28.81
N GLN A 264 -11.55 5.08 29.73
CA GLN A 264 -12.42 3.90 29.64
C GLN A 264 -12.94 3.56 31.05
N THR A 265 -14.27 3.58 31.14
CA THR A 265 -15.10 3.18 32.27
C THR A 265 -15.04 1.66 32.52
N PRO A 266 -15.43 1.19 33.72
CA PRO A 266 -15.27 -0.21 34.11
C PRO A 266 -16.27 -1.12 33.38
N ARG A 267 -15.79 -2.22 32.79
CA ARG A 267 -16.62 -3.35 32.35
C ARG A 267 -16.76 -4.39 33.45
N THR A 268 -18.00 -4.83 33.62
CA THR A 268 -18.51 -5.94 34.45
C THR A 268 -17.88 -7.30 34.06
N PRO A 269 -17.84 -8.29 34.98
CA PRO A 269 -17.12 -9.54 34.78
C PRO A 269 -17.89 -10.54 33.91
N GLN A 270 -17.11 -11.32 33.15
CA GLN A 270 -17.56 -12.33 32.19
C GLN A 270 -18.14 -13.59 32.86
N THR A 271 -19.28 -14.02 32.34
CA THR A 271 -19.94 -15.30 32.54
C THR A 271 -19.21 -16.40 31.76
N THR A 272 -19.19 -17.61 32.33
CA THR A 272 -18.70 -18.87 31.73
C THR A 272 -19.44 -19.22 30.44
N TYR A 273 -18.73 -19.48 29.34
CA TYR A 273 -19.32 -19.88 28.05
C TYR A 273 -19.51 -21.40 27.94
N ASN A 274 -20.79 -21.79 27.94
CA ASN A 274 -21.31 -23.07 27.44
C ASN A 274 -21.68 -22.86 25.95
N TRP A 275 -21.42 -23.82 25.06
CA TRP A 275 -21.47 -23.63 23.59
C TRP A 275 -22.87 -23.78 22.97
N GLU A 276 -23.94 -23.80 23.75
CA GLU A 276 -25.31 -23.77 23.23
C GLU A 276 -25.71 -22.34 22.86
N ALA A 277 -25.68 -22.01 21.56
CA ALA A 277 -26.10 -20.72 21.05
C ALA A 277 -27.63 -20.55 21.18
N PRO A 278 -28.13 -19.37 21.63
CA PRO A 278 -29.56 -19.10 21.68
C PRO A 278 -30.17 -19.11 20.28
N ARG A 279 -31.27 -19.86 20.15
CA ARG A 279 -32.14 -19.93 18.97
C ARG A 279 -32.76 -18.55 18.75
N ILE A 280 -32.28 -17.79 17.75
CA ILE A 280 -32.93 -16.54 17.31
C ILE A 280 -34.28 -16.91 16.71
N GLN A 281 -35.37 -16.56 17.38
CA GLN A 281 -36.70 -16.59 16.80
C GLN A 281 -36.81 -15.44 15.80
N SER A 282 -36.97 -15.78 14.52
CA SER A 282 -37.24 -14.83 13.44
C SER A 282 -38.64 -14.23 13.62
N SER A 283 -38.73 -12.98 14.06
CA SER A 283 -39.97 -12.20 14.04
C SER A 283 -39.98 -11.22 12.86
N ALA A 284 -40.93 -11.47 11.95
CA ALA A 284 -41.67 -10.57 11.05
C ALA A 284 -41.03 -9.26 10.54
N SER A 285 -40.92 -9.22 9.20
CA SER A 285 -41.14 -8.12 8.25
C SER A 285 -41.45 -6.73 8.82
N THR A 286 -40.47 -5.83 8.72
CA THR A 286 -40.70 -4.37 8.75
C THR A 286 -40.59 -3.83 7.33
N THR A 287 -41.70 -3.32 6.81
CA THR A 287 -41.80 -2.68 5.50
C THR A 287 -41.15 -1.29 5.56
N TRP A 288 -40.06 -1.08 4.83
CA TRP A 288 -39.46 0.24 4.68
C TRP A 288 -40.08 0.94 3.47
N ALA A 289 -40.87 1.98 3.71
CA ALA A 289 -41.36 2.89 2.68
C ALA A 289 -40.24 3.87 2.30
N SER A 290 -39.83 3.86 1.03
CA SER A 290 -38.92 4.85 0.46
C SER A 290 -39.64 6.18 0.21
N PRO A 291 -39.07 7.34 0.58
CA PRO A 291 -39.59 8.62 0.16
C PRO A 291 -39.20 8.91 -1.30
N ALA A 292 -40.21 9.08 -2.15
CA ALA A 292 -40.04 9.61 -3.50
C ALA A 292 -39.75 11.11 -3.44
N THR A 293 -38.64 11.55 -4.03
CA THR A 293 -38.50 12.93 -4.51
C THR A 293 -38.39 12.89 -6.03
N PRO A 294 -39.22 13.65 -6.78
CA PRO A 294 -39.09 13.76 -8.22
C PRO A 294 -38.07 14.83 -8.54
N TYR A 295 -36.92 14.44 -9.09
CA TYR A 295 -36.07 15.36 -9.83
C TYR A 295 -36.59 15.36 -11.27
N GLU A 296 -37.54 16.25 -11.59
CA GLU A 296 -38.01 16.46 -12.95
C GLU A 296 -36.87 17.06 -13.79
N PHE A 297 -36.33 16.22 -14.69
CA PHE A 297 -35.41 16.65 -15.73
C PHE A 297 -36.20 17.45 -16.76
N ASN A 298 -35.91 18.75 -16.89
CA ASN A 298 -36.58 19.65 -17.83
C ASN A 298 -35.82 19.70 -19.18
N PRO A 299 -36.29 19.03 -20.24
CA PRO A 299 -35.57 18.94 -21.51
C PRO A 299 -35.60 20.23 -22.35
N ARG A 300 -36.23 21.31 -21.87
CA ARG A 300 -36.36 22.57 -22.64
C ARG A 300 -35.15 23.50 -22.55
N LEU A 301 -34.18 23.25 -21.67
CA LEU A 301 -32.98 24.10 -21.54
C LEU A 301 -31.85 23.79 -22.55
N LEU A 302 -32.02 22.79 -23.42
CA LEU A 302 -31.01 22.40 -24.42
C LEU A 302 -31.20 23.01 -25.81
N ARG A 303 -32.24 23.83 -26.04
CA ARG A 303 -32.54 24.36 -27.40
C ARG A 303 -31.82 25.65 -27.79
N ASN A 304 -31.10 26.31 -26.87
CA ASN A 304 -30.46 27.61 -27.14
C ASN A 304 -28.92 27.60 -26.99
N LEU A 305 -28.29 26.42 -26.99
CA LEU A 305 -26.83 26.36 -27.04
C LEU A 305 -26.35 26.64 -28.47
N PRO A 306 -25.43 27.61 -28.69
CA PRO A 306 -24.85 27.83 -29.99
C PRO A 306 -24.17 26.54 -30.49
N PRO A 307 -24.24 26.22 -31.78
CA PRO A 307 -23.60 25.04 -32.32
C PRO A 307 -22.10 25.09 -32.01
N LEU A 308 -21.60 24.05 -31.34
CA LEU A 308 -20.17 23.90 -31.10
C LEU A 308 -19.45 23.88 -32.46
N PRO A 309 -18.32 24.59 -32.60
CA PRO A 309 -17.55 24.55 -33.84
C PRO A 309 -17.18 23.10 -34.15
N ARG A 310 -17.53 22.66 -35.36
CA ARG A 310 -17.08 21.36 -35.90
C ARG A 310 -15.56 21.36 -35.91
N LEU A 311 -14.96 20.60 -35.00
CA LEU A 311 -13.55 20.28 -35.07
C LEU A 311 -13.37 19.24 -36.19
N ASP A 312 -12.75 19.66 -37.28
CA ASP A 312 -12.37 18.75 -38.36
C ASP A 312 -11.35 17.73 -37.84
N PRO A 313 -11.65 16.41 -37.92
CA PRO A 313 -10.73 15.37 -37.46
C PRO A 313 -9.46 15.25 -38.32
N ALA A 314 -9.36 16.00 -39.42
CA ALA A 314 -8.23 15.96 -40.36
C ALA A 314 -7.00 16.80 -39.94
N SER A 315 -7.09 17.61 -38.86
CA SER A 315 -5.99 18.52 -38.48
C SER A 315 -4.96 17.94 -37.50
N PHE A 316 -5.15 16.72 -36.99
CA PHE A 316 -4.26 16.12 -35.99
C PHE A 316 -3.18 15.16 -36.55
N TYR A 317 -3.13 14.95 -37.87
CA TYR A 317 -2.16 14.05 -38.51
C TYR A 317 -1.33 14.75 -39.59
N SER A 318 -0.66 15.85 -39.23
CA SER A 318 0.45 16.39 -40.03
C SER A 318 1.58 16.85 -39.11
N SER A 319 2.25 15.88 -38.48
CA SER A 319 3.61 16.08 -38.00
C SER A 319 4.49 15.07 -38.71
N SER A 320 5.09 15.56 -39.79
CA SER A 320 6.05 14.91 -40.68
C SER A 320 7.23 14.29 -39.90
N TYR A 321 7.34 12.96 -39.98
CA TYR A 321 8.62 12.28 -39.83
C TYR A 321 9.45 12.54 -41.08
N ASN A 322 10.39 13.48 -40.99
CA ASN A 322 11.45 13.65 -41.98
C ASN A 322 12.52 12.60 -41.70
N SER A 323 12.37 11.41 -42.30
CA SER A 323 13.41 10.39 -42.32
C SER A 323 14.31 10.64 -43.53
N SER A 324 15.49 11.22 -43.29
CA SER A 324 16.54 11.28 -44.31
C SER A 324 17.05 9.88 -44.64
N PRO A 325 17.25 9.54 -45.93
CA PRO A 325 17.82 8.25 -46.32
C PRO A 325 19.32 8.20 -46.02
N ILE A 326 19.75 7.09 -45.42
CA ILE A 326 21.16 6.73 -45.22
C ILE A 326 21.72 6.28 -46.58
N PRO A 327 22.84 6.83 -47.07
CA PRO A 327 23.46 6.38 -48.32
C PRO A 327 24.12 5.00 -48.13
N PRO A 328 24.16 4.17 -49.19
CA PRO A 328 24.80 2.86 -49.14
C PRO A 328 26.31 2.99 -49.00
N SER A 329 26.88 2.17 -48.12
CA SER A 329 28.32 1.98 -47.98
C SER A 329 28.86 1.24 -49.21
N GLY A 330 29.75 1.88 -49.94
CA GLY A 330 30.71 1.22 -50.82
C GLY A 330 31.89 0.67 -50.05
#